data_AF-A0A9W6YKF1-F1
#
_entry.id   AF-A0A9W6YKF1-F1
#
_cell.length_a   1.000
_cell.length_b   1.000
_cell.length_c   1.000
_cell.angle_alpha   90.00
_cell.angle_beta   90.00
_cell.angle_gamma   90.00
#
_symmetry.space_group_name_H-M   'P 1'
#
loop_
_entity.id
_entity.type
_entity.pdbx_description
1 polymer ?
#
loop_
_entity_poly.entity_id
_entity_poly.type
_entity_poly.pdbx_seq_one_letter_code
_entity_poly.pdbx_strand_id
1 'polypeptide(L)'
;MNNENGRMDVQGGGVPILLLRNKRNLIPHHLFKAIKAQRELFKRFDLDMFADGVSLPGLSEKVMYQTCFNNLQYPDKKQANAFQFPAKRMGGYKNQDANAKRKFGMTLEHLNTLLHKQKYLCGLCYRQLTANTASADRINN
;
A
#
# COMPACT_ATOMS: atom_id res chain seq x y z
N MET A 1 37.58 38.52 23.96
CA MET A 1 37.09 38.17 25.31
C MET A 1 35.58 38.13 25.25
N ASN A 2 35.01 37.08 25.86
CA ASN A 2 33.57 36.81 26.14
C ASN A 2 32.81 36.35 24.88
N ASN A 3 32.52 35.06 24.61
CA ASN A 3 32.09 33.93 25.43
C ASN A 3 30.82 34.20 26.24
N GLU A 4 29.64 33.97 25.64
CA GLU A 4 28.46 33.53 26.39
C GLU A 4 27.65 32.49 25.60
N ASN A 5 27.38 31.40 26.31
CA ASN A 5 26.74 30.18 25.88
C ASN A 5 25.24 30.40 25.64
N GLY A 6 24.74 29.96 24.47
CA GLY A 6 23.32 29.82 24.16
C GLY A 6 23.00 28.39 23.72
N ARG A 7 22.98 27.48 24.70
CA ARG A 7 22.40 26.12 24.73
C ARG A 7 21.68 25.65 23.44
N MET A 8 22.28 24.67 22.75
CA MET A 8 21.59 23.85 21.75
C MET A 8 20.84 22.72 22.46
N ASP A 9 19.51 22.84 22.56
CA ASP A 9 18.66 21.68 22.84
C ASP A 9 18.43 20.91 21.54
N VAL A 10 19.10 19.77 21.44
CA VAL A 10 18.90 18.78 20.39
C VAL A 10 17.70 17.92 20.80
N GLN A 11 16.58 18.05 20.08
CA GLN A 11 15.57 16.99 20.06
C GLN A 11 15.08 16.74 18.65
N GLY A 12 15.11 15.45 18.28
CA GLY A 12 14.25 14.88 17.25
C GLY A 12 14.91 14.72 15.89
N GLY A 13 15.46 13.52 15.67
CA GLY A 13 15.83 13.06 14.34
C GLY A 13 14.65 13.10 13.37
N GLY A 14 14.77 13.98 12.37
CA GLY A 14 13.90 14.03 11.20
C GLY A 14 14.76 14.07 9.96
N VAL A 15 14.50 13.14 9.04
CA VAL A 15 15.17 12.98 7.74
C VAL A 15 15.27 14.34 7.03
N PRO A 16 16.44 14.76 6.51
CA PRO A 16 16.56 16.04 5.85
C PRO A 16 15.86 15.97 4.49
N ILE A 17 14.66 16.55 4.41
CA ILE A 17 14.09 16.96 3.12
C ILE A 17 15.05 18.01 2.55
N LEU A 18 15.63 17.71 1.39
CA LEU A 18 16.49 18.62 0.64
C LEU A 18 15.64 19.79 0.13
N LEU A 19 15.37 20.77 1.00
CA LEU A 19 14.89 22.08 0.56
C LEU A 19 16.06 22.72 -0.20
N LEU A 20 15.93 22.81 -1.52
CA LEU A 20 16.77 23.65 -2.38
C LEU A 20 16.78 25.07 -1.81
N ARG A 21 17.73 25.35 -0.93
CA ARG A 21 18.06 26.68 -0.43
C ARG A 21 18.76 27.44 -1.55
N ASN A 22 17.99 27.97 -2.49
CA ASN A 22 18.47 29.05 -3.33
C ASN A 22 18.03 30.37 -2.71
N LYS A 23 19.01 31.14 -2.21
CA LYS A 23 18.82 32.39 -1.49
C LYS A 23 18.34 33.51 -2.44
N ARG A 24 17.09 33.46 -2.88
CA ARG A 24 16.29 34.62 -3.32
C ARG A 24 14.85 34.36 -2.90
N ASN A 25 14.53 34.81 -1.70
CA ASN A 25 13.20 34.84 -1.13
C ASN A 25 12.23 35.51 -2.10
N LEU A 26 11.34 34.73 -2.70
CA LEU A 26 9.90 34.95 -2.70
C LEU A 26 9.32 33.70 -3.34
N ILE A 27 8.89 32.72 -2.53
CA ILE A 27 7.82 31.84 -2.98
C ILE A 27 6.62 32.79 -3.09
N PRO A 28 6.13 33.13 -4.29
CA PRO A 28 5.05 34.10 -4.42
C PRO A 28 3.87 33.62 -3.57
N HIS A 29 3.12 34.53 -2.93
CA HIS A 29 1.93 34.18 -2.14
C HIS A 29 0.99 33.22 -2.92
N HIS A 30 0.93 33.38 -4.25
CA HIS A 30 0.24 32.50 -5.19
C HIS A 30 0.75 31.05 -5.18
N LEU A 31 2.06 30.83 -5.11
CA LEU A 31 2.66 29.50 -5.05
C LEU A 31 2.34 28.83 -3.70
N PHE A 32 2.38 29.56 -2.59
CA PHE A 32 1.92 29.03 -1.30
C PHE A 32 0.43 28.66 -1.32
N LYS A 33 -0.40 29.48 -1.97
CA LYS A 33 -1.83 29.19 -2.15
C LYS A 33 -2.05 27.95 -3.00
N ALA A 34 -1.27 27.78 -4.08
CA ALA A 34 -1.33 26.61 -4.95
C ALA A 34 -0.90 25.33 -4.22
N ILE A 35 0.19 25.37 -3.45
CA ILE A 35 0.66 24.22 -2.64
C ILE A 35 -0.40 23.82 -1.61
N LYS A 36 -1.04 24.79 -0.94
CA LYS A 36 -2.15 24.52 -0.01
C LYS A 36 -3.34 23.89 -0.74
N ALA A 37 -3.76 24.45 -1.87
CA ALA A 37 -4.87 23.92 -2.65
C ALA A 37 -4.60 22.48 -3.15
N GLN A 38 -3.37 22.20 -3.59
CA GLN A 38 -2.95 20.87 -3.99
C GLN A 38 -2.99 19.91 -2.80
N ARG A 39 -2.43 20.29 -1.64
CA ARG A 39 -2.50 19.46 -0.43
C ARG A 39 -3.93 19.13 -0.02
N GLU A 40 -4.84 20.10 -0.05
CA GLU A 40 -6.24 19.87 0.31
C GLU A 40 -6.97 18.98 -0.71
N LEU A 41 -6.61 19.06 -2.00
CA LEU A 41 -7.13 18.14 -3.02
C LEU A 41 -6.71 16.69 -2.74
N PHE A 42 -5.43 16.45 -2.41
CA PHE A 42 -4.95 15.10 -2.10
C PHE A 42 -5.62 14.54 -0.84
N LYS A 43 -5.80 15.35 0.21
CA LYS A 43 -6.54 14.94 1.41
C LYS A 43 -8.00 14.60 1.13
N ARG A 44 -8.68 15.41 0.30
CA ARG A 44 -10.11 15.24 0.02
C ARG A 44 -10.42 13.87 -0.60
N PHE A 45 -9.50 13.33 -1.39
CA PHE A 45 -9.67 12.09 -2.13
C PHE A 45 -8.82 10.92 -1.59
N ASP A 46 -8.17 11.10 -0.43
CA ASP A 46 -7.26 10.12 0.19
C ASP A 46 -6.18 9.62 -0.80
N LEU A 47 -5.52 10.57 -1.46
CA LEU A 47 -4.51 10.33 -2.49
C LEU A 47 -3.10 10.42 -1.89
N ASP A 48 -2.24 9.48 -2.26
CA ASP A 48 -0.82 9.49 -1.93
C ASP A 48 -0.06 10.32 -2.98
N MET A 49 0.61 11.38 -2.55
CA MET A 49 1.38 12.25 -3.43
C MET A 49 2.50 11.54 -4.19
N PHE A 50 3.06 10.46 -3.63
CA PHE A 50 4.17 9.71 -4.23
C PHE A 50 3.68 8.51 -5.04
N ALA A 51 2.55 7.90 -4.71
CA ALA A 51 2.00 6.76 -5.45
C ALA A 51 0.99 7.19 -6.53
N ASP A 52 0.12 8.16 -6.23
CA ASP A 52 -0.94 8.64 -7.13
C ASP A 52 -0.52 9.92 -7.91
N GLY A 53 0.55 10.61 -7.50
CA GLY A 53 0.98 11.89 -8.08
C GLY A 53 1.90 11.80 -9.30
N VAL A 54 2.36 10.61 -9.69
CA VAL A 54 3.40 10.44 -10.73
C VAL A 54 2.84 10.60 -12.16
N SER A 55 1.52 10.57 -12.33
CA SER A 55 0.89 10.92 -13.62
C SER A 55 -0.50 11.54 -13.41
N LEU A 56 -0.76 12.68 -14.08
CA LEU A 56 -2.07 13.31 -14.11
C LEU A 56 -3.21 12.34 -14.50
N PRO A 57 -3.02 11.41 -15.46
CA PRO A 57 -4.02 10.40 -15.78
C PRO A 57 -4.40 9.52 -14.58
N GLY A 58 -3.42 8.96 -13.85
CA GLY A 58 -3.68 8.09 -12.70
C GLY A 58 -4.41 8.80 -11.56
N LEU A 59 -4.05 10.07 -11.31
CA LEU A 59 -4.75 10.92 -10.34
C LEU A 59 -6.21 11.19 -10.77
N SER A 60 -6.40 11.61 -12.02
CA SER A 60 -7.74 11.92 -12.55
C SER A 60 -8.65 10.69 -12.59
N GLU A 61 -8.09 9.51 -12.89
CA GLU A 61 -8.81 8.25 -12.96
C GLU A 61 -9.31 7.83 -11.57
N LYS A 62 -8.46 7.86 -10.55
CA LYS A 62 -8.86 7.52 -9.17
C LYS A 62 -9.94 8.46 -8.62
N VAL A 63 -9.80 9.77 -8.86
CA VAL A 63 -10.81 10.78 -8.49
C VAL A 63 -12.13 10.54 -9.23
N MET A 64 -12.06 10.26 -10.54
CA MET A 64 -13.24 9.91 -11.34
C MET A 64 -13.92 8.65 -10.80
N TYR A 65 -13.17 7.58 -10.51
CA TYR A 65 -13.74 6.34 -9.97
C TYR A 65 -14.43 6.57 -8.62
N GLN A 66 -13.80 7.29 -7.69
CA GLN A 66 -14.41 7.60 -6.40
C GLN A 66 -15.66 8.47 -6.53
N THR A 67 -15.69 9.40 -7.49
CA THR A 67 -16.81 10.33 -7.69
C THR A 67 -17.98 9.68 -8.44
N CYS A 68 -17.70 8.97 -9.53
CA CYS A 68 -18.71 8.36 -10.40
C CYS A 68 -19.25 7.04 -9.83
N PHE A 69 -18.47 6.35 -9.00
CA PHE A 69 -18.81 5.04 -8.47
C PHE A 69 -18.82 5.01 -6.93
N ASN A 70 -19.26 6.11 -6.31
CA ASN A 70 -19.41 6.24 -4.85
C ASN A 70 -20.35 5.20 -4.22
N ASN A 71 -21.21 4.56 -5.02
CA ASN A 71 -22.15 3.52 -4.61
C ASN A 71 -21.60 2.09 -4.81
N LEU A 72 -20.31 1.92 -5.14
CA LEU A 72 -19.71 0.60 -5.21
C LEU A 72 -19.75 -0.04 -3.82
N GLN A 73 -20.61 -1.04 -3.69
CA GLN A 73 -20.64 -1.83 -2.48
C GLN A 73 -19.43 -2.75 -2.46
N TYR A 74 -18.63 -2.61 -1.41
CA TYR A 74 -17.63 -3.62 -1.12
C TYR A 74 -18.33 -4.95 -0.85
N PRO A 75 -17.79 -6.08 -1.34
CA PRO A 75 -18.38 -7.37 -1.07
C PRO A 75 -18.46 -7.61 0.43
N ASP A 76 -19.63 -8.05 0.90
CA ASP A 76 -19.83 -8.39 2.30
C ASP A 76 -18.85 -9.48 2.74
N LYS A 77 -18.19 -9.23 3.88
CA LYS A 77 -17.27 -10.19 4.51
C LYS A 77 -18.05 -11.21 5.33
N LYS A 78 -18.80 -12.06 4.64
CA LYS A 78 -19.55 -13.17 5.27
C LYS A 78 -18.58 -14.15 5.91
N GLN A 79 -18.93 -14.68 7.09
CA GLN A 79 -18.11 -15.68 7.77
C GLN A 79 -17.91 -16.92 6.89
N ALA A 80 -16.68 -17.40 6.80
CA ALA A 80 -16.33 -18.59 6.02
C ALA A 80 -16.01 -19.78 6.92
N ASN A 81 -16.22 -20.98 6.40
CA ASN A 81 -15.93 -22.23 7.11
C ASN A 81 -14.42 -22.48 7.14
N ALA A 82 -13.93 -22.95 8.29
CA ALA A 82 -12.54 -23.34 8.43
C ALA A 82 -12.24 -24.61 7.61
N PHE A 83 -11.10 -24.62 6.93
CA PHE A 83 -10.60 -25.80 6.21
C PHE A 83 -9.07 -25.79 6.16
N GLN A 84 -8.48 -26.95 5.84
CA GLN A 84 -7.03 -27.06 5.61
C GLN A 84 -6.69 -26.91 4.13
N PHE A 85 -5.59 -26.22 3.86
CA PHE A 85 -5.11 -26.00 2.51
C PHE A 85 -4.79 -27.35 1.82
N PRO A 86 -5.27 -27.57 0.58
CA PRO A 86 -5.12 -28.85 -0.11
C PRO A 86 -3.66 -29.14 -0.48
N ALA A 87 -3.08 -30.19 0.13
CA ALA A 87 -1.69 -30.61 -0.15
C ALA A 87 -1.42 -30.90 -1.63
N LYS A 88 -2.43 -31.38 -2.38
CA LYS A 88 -2.34 -31.63 -3.83
C LYS A 88 -1.92 -30.40 -4.64
N ARG A 89 -2.19 -29.17 -4.17
CA ARG A 89 -1.80 -27.94 -4.88
C ARG A 89 -0.32 -27.59 -4.73
N MET A 90 0.38 -28.17 -3.75
CA MET A 90 1.81 -27.91 -3.50
C MET A 90 2.70 -28.27 -4.68
N GLY A 91 2.36 -29.32 -5.44
CA GLY A 91 3.09 -29.70 -6.65
C GLY A 91 3.09 -28.59 -7.71
N GLY A 92 1.96 -27.91 -7.87
CA GLY A 92 1.84 -26.78 -8.80
C GLY A 92 2.77 -25.63 -8.45
N TYR A 93 2.84 -25.25 -7.17
CA TYR A 93 3.73 -24.17 -6.71
C TYR A 93 5.20 -24.51 -6.87
N LYS A 94 5.59 -25.77 -6.61
CA LYS A 94 6.96 -26.24 -6.85
C LYS A 94 7.34 -26.12 -8.33
N ASN A 95 6.44 -26.52 -9.23
CA ASN A 95 6.66 -26.43 -10.67
C ASN A 95 6.76 -24.98 -11.14
N GLN A 96 5.91 -24.08 -10.62
CA GLN A 96 5.99 -22.65 -10.91
C GLN A 96 7.33 -22.04 -10.50
N ASP A 97 7.82 -22.36 -9.30
CA ASP A 97 9.11 -21.89 -8.81
C ASP A 97 10.27 -22.46 -9.62
N ALA A 98 10.22 -23.75 -9.98
CA ALA A 98 11.22 -24.37 -10.84
C ALA A 98 11.30 -23.69 -12.22
N ASN A 99 10.15 -23.44 -12.86
CA ASN A 99 10.07 -22.77 -14.15
C ASN A 99 10.59 -21.33 -14.10
N ALA A 100 10.33 -20.62 -13.00
CA ALA A 100 10.81 -19.26 -12.78
C ALA A 100 12.25 -19.20 -12.22
N LYS A 101 12.94 -20.35 -12.07
CA LYS A 101 14.28 -20.47 -11.47
C LYS A 101 14.37 -19.85 -10.06
N ARG A 102 13.28 -19.94 -9.29
CA ARG A 102 13.18 -19.43 -7.92
C ARG A 102 13.39 -20.53 -6.87
N LYS A 103 13.85 -20.14 -5.68
CA LYS A 103 13.88 -21.04 -4.52
C LYS A 103 12.46 -21.26 -3.99
N PHE A 104 12.09 -22.52 -3.82
CA PHE A 104 10.83 -22.92 -3.18
C PHE A 104 11.00 -22.93 -1.66
N GLY A 105 10.25 -22.08 -0.95
CA GLY A 105 10.31 -21.94 0.51
C GLY A 105 8.96 -22.06 1.22
N MET A 106 7.91 -22.44 0.50
CA MET A 106 6.54 -22.45 1.01
C MET A 106 6.19 -23.80 1.67
N THR A 107 5.64 -23.78 2.88
CA THR A 107 5.16 -24.98 3.59
C THR A 107 3.64 -25.00 3.68
N LEU A 108 3.06 -26.19 3.85
CA LEU A 108 1.62 -26.34 4.02
C LEU A 108 1.12 -25.66 5.31
N GLU A 109 1.91 -25.73 6.37
CA GLU A 109 1.64 -25.06 7.64
C GLU A 109 1.60 -23.53 7.49
N HIS A 110 2.53 -22.98 6.69
CA HIS A 110 2.54 -21.56 6.36
C HIS A 110 1.24 -21.17 5.64
N LEU A 111 0.78 -21.96 4.66
CA LEU A 111 -0.48 -21.70 3.95
C LEU A 111 -1.71 -21.80 4.86
N ASN A 112 -1.75 -22.77 5.76
CA ASN A 112 -2.82 -22.89 6.76
C ASN A 112 -2.85 -21.68 7.72
N THR A 113 -1.68 -21.23 8.15
CA THR A 113 -1.54 -20.02 8.98
C THR A 113 -2.08 -18.79 8.25
N LEU A 114 -1.78 -18.65 6.95
CA LEU A 114 -2.31 -17.57 6.11
C LEU A 114 -3.84 -17.66 5.96
N LEU A 115 -4.40 -18.85 5.69
CA LEU A 115 -5.85 -19.08 5.63
C LEU A 115 -6.56 -18.65 6.93
N HIS A 116 -5.99 -19.02 8.07
CA HIS A 116 -6.54 -18.63 9.37
C HIS A 116 -6.50 -17.11 9.57
N LYS A 117 -5.36 -16.47 9.28
CA LYS A 117 -5.21 -15.00 9.41
C LYS A 117 -6.20 -14.22 8.53
N GLN A 118 -6.46 -14.69 7.32
CA GLN A 118 -7.41 -14.05 6.39
C GLN A 118 -8.87 -14.51 6.59
N LYS A 119 -9.15 -15.28 7.66
CA LYS A 119 -10.48 -15.80 8.01
C LYS A 119 -11.14 -16.57 6.85
N TYR A 120 -10.32 -17.28 6.07
CA TYR A 120 -10.78 -18.09 4.93
C TYR A 120 -11.51 -17.29 3.84
N LEU A 121 -11.25 -15.98 3.73
CA LEU A 121 -11.75 -15.11 2.68
C LEU A 121 -10.65 -14.77 1.67
N CYS A 122 -11.02 -14.60 0.40
CA CYS A 122 -10.11 -14.10 -0.61
C CYS A 122 -9.66 -12.67 -0.26
N GLY A 123 -8.35 -12.41 -0.24
CA GLY A 123 -7.80 -11.09 0.04
C GLY A 123 -8.19 -9.99 -0.96
N LEU A 124 -8.62 -10.36 -2.18
CA LEU A 124 -8.99 -9.42 -3.23
C LEU A 124 -10.50 -9.14 -3.26
N CYS A 125 -11.33 -10.19 -3.28
CA CYS A 125 -12.76 -10.07 -3.52
C CYS A 125 -13.64 -10.49 -2.33
N TYR A 126 -13.04 -10.85 -1.20
CA TYR A 126 -13.72 -11.30 0.03
C TYR A 126 -14.70 -12.47 -0.12
N ARG A 127 -14.67 -13.19 -1.24
CA ARG A 127 -15.43 -14.44 -1.40
C ARG A 127 -14.89 -15.52 -0.46
N GLN A 128 -15.78 -16.37 0.02
CA GLN A 128 -15.45 -17.51 0.86
C GLN A 128 -14.59 -18.50 0.08
N LEU A 129 -13.45 -18.86 0.66
CA LEU A 129 -12.56 -19.86 0.11
C LEU A 129 -12.98 -21.25 0.55
N THR A 130 -12.73 -22.23 -0.30
CA THR A 130 -12.92 -23.65 -0.04
C THR A 130 -11.65 -24.39 -0.44
N ALA A 131 -11.51 -25.65 -0.02
CA ALA A 131 -10.37 -26.48 -0.42
C ALA A 131 -10.20 -26.60 -1.95
N ASN A 132 -11.27 -26.40 -2.72
CA ASN A 132 -11.21 -26.44 -4.18
C ASN A 132 -10.92 -25.07 -4.82
N THR A 133 -11.24 -23.98 -4.16
CA THR A 133 -11.10 -22.62 -4.73
C THR A 133 -9.89 -21.86 -4.20
N ALA A 134 -9.34 -22.27 -3.06
CA ALA A 134 -8.19 -21.63 -2.46
C ALA A 134 -6.93 -21.80 -3.31
N SER A 135 -6.24 -20.68 -3.52
CA SER A 135 -4.92 -20.60 -4.12
C SER A 135 -4.10 -19.53 -3.39
N ALA A 136 -2.83 -19.82 -3.15
CA ALA A 136 -1.85 -18.83 -2.76
C ALA A 136 -1.25 -18.14 -3.98
N ASP A 137 -1.00 -16.85 -3.84
CA ASP A 137 -0.28 -16.03 -4.80
C ASP A 137 0.92 -15.36 -4.13
N ARG A 138 1.95 -15.02 -4.90
CA ARG A 138 3.11 -14.30 -4.37
C ARG A 138 2.82 -12.81 -4.33
N ILE A 139 3.31 -12.14 -3.28
CA ILE A 139 3.21 -10.67 -3.17
C ILE A 139 4.00 -10.00 -4.30
N ASN A 140 5.20 -10.51 -4.59
CA ASN A 140 6.06 -10.04 -5.67
C ASN A 140 6.37 -11.22 -6.60
N ASN A 141 6.17 -11.02 -7.90
CA ASN A 141 6.43 -12.02 -8.93
C ASN A 141 7.89 -12.05 -9.36
#